data_AF-A0A4R3Q5B6-F1
#
_entry.id   AF-A0A4R3Q5B6-F1
#
_cell.length_a   1.000
_cell.length_b   1.000
_cell.length_c   1.000
_cell.angle_alpha   90.00
_cell.angle_beta   90.00
_cell.angle_gamma   90.00
#
_symmetry.space_group_name_H-M   'P 1'
#
loop_
_entity.id
_entity.type
_entity.pdbx_description
1 polymer ?
#
loop_
_entity_poly.entity_id
_entity_poly.type
_entity_poly.pdbx_seq_one_letter_code
_entity_poly.pdbx_strand_id
1 'polypeptide(L)'
;MVVWALSLLVPEPPFWVELAAVALISAAVTFRFQLAIRLRNEALRDTQKELQYALRHDPVTDTLRASEFVNSVEQAIDRRRVSGAENPDGVMLVLNVGNFDEISRRYGPQWADTLLQSIVRIVHSSLRYGDLVARLASDELGIYLPGTTTENASNICERIRARVQDTTFTAGQERQISVTVRLGGTRVEDQADFQALREAANRAALAEEEAGPPLFRELFS
;
A
#
# COMPACT_ATOMS: atom_id res chain seq x y z
N MET A 1 -29.38 -72.20 -15.48
CA MET A 1 -28.33 -73.18 -15.88
C MET A 1 -27.35 -72.66 -16.93
N VAL A 2 -27.77 -71.88 -17.94
CA VAL A 2 -26.86 -71.39 -18.99
C VAL A 2 -25.80 -70.40 -18.47
N VAL A 3 -26.13 -69.56 -17.49
CA VAL A 3 -25.19 -68.58 -16.89
C VAL A 3 -24.04 -69.24 -16.11
N TRP A 4 -24.30 -70.38 -15.47
CA TRP A 4 -23.28 -71.17 -14.76
C TRP A 4 -22.34 -71.93 -15.70
N ALA A 5 -22.80 -72.26 -16.91
CA ALA A 5 -21.96 -72.93 -17.90
C ALA A 5 -21.02 -71.94 -18.62
N LEU A 6 -21.40 -70.66 -18.71
CA LEU A 6 -20.58 -69.64 -19.38
C LEU A 6 -19.39 -69.16 -18.51
N SER A 7 -19.52 -69.19 -17.17
CA SER A 7 -18.44 -68.82 -16.25
C SER A 7 -17.31 -69.86 -16.20
N LEU A 8 -17.56 -71.10 -16.62
CA LEU A 8 -16.55 -72.17 -16.70
C LEU A 8 -15.61 -72.04 -17.92
N LEU A 9 -15.94 -71.19 -18.89
CA LEU A 9 -15.16 -71.02 -20.13
C LEU A 9 -14.22 -69.81 -20.09
N VAL A 10 -14.33 -68.96 -19.06
CA VAL A 10 -13.46 -67.82 -18.86
C VAL A 10 -12.46 -68.19 -17.77
N PRO A 11 -11.15 -68.31 -18.06
CA PRO A 11 -10.16 -68.56 -17.03
C PRO A 11 -10.20 -67.42 -16.00
N GLU A 12 -10.33 -67.77 -14.72
CA GLU A 12 -10.32 -66.80 -13.62
C GLU A 12 -9.05 -65.94 -13.74
N PRO A 13 -9.18 -64.61 -13.75
CA PRO A 13 -8.02 -63.74 -13.87
C PRO A 13 -7.07 -64.01 -12.69
N PRO A 14 -5.75 -64.06 -12.92
CA PRO A 14 -4.81 -64.23 -11.82
C PRO A 14 -4.96 -63.07 -10.83
N PHE A 15 -4.89 -63.34 -9.53
CA PHE A 15 -5.19 -62.37 -8.46
C PHE A 15 -4.46 -61.03 -8.59
N TRP A 16 -3.26 -61.03 -9.18
CA TRP A 16 -2.47 -59.83 -9.44
C TRP A 16 -3.18 -58.80 -10.35
N VAL A 17 -4.07 -59.26 -11.24
CA VAL A 17 -4.85 -58.39 -12.14
C VAL A 17 -5.88 -57.57 -11.38
N GLU A 18 -6.59 -58.18 -10.43
CA GLU A 18 -7.55 -57.47 -9.58
C GLU A 18 -6.86 -56.44 -8.69
N LEU A 19 -5.71 -56.81 -8.12
CA LEU A 19 -4.90 -55.92 -7.30
C LEU A 19 -4.38 -54.72 -8.11
N ALA A 20 -3.92 -54.96 -9.34
CA ALA A 20 -3.50 -53.90 -10.25
C ALA A 20 -4.66 -52.97 -10.63
N ALA A 21 -5.87 -53.51 -10.87
CA ALA A 21 -7.05 -52.73 -11.18
C ALA A 21 -7.45 -51.81 -10.00
N VAL A 22 -7.50 -52.34 -8.77
CA VAL A 22 -7.78 -51.55 -7.56
C VAL A 22 -6.74 -50.46 -7.35
N ALA A 23 -5.45 -50.77 -7.55
CA ALA A 23 -4.37 -49.81 -7.45
C ALA A 23 -4.48 -48.68 -8.48
N LEU A 24 -4.80 -49.00 -9.74
CA LEU A 24 -5.00 -48.01 -10.81
C LEU A 24 -6.20 -47.11 -10.52
N ILE A 25 -7.33 -47.68 -10.08
CA ILE A 25 -8.52 -46.90 -9.71
C ILE A 25 -8.20 -45.99 -8.53
N SER A 26 -7.53 -46.51 -7.49
CA SER A 26 -7.11 -45.73 -6.33
C SER A 26 -6.17 -44.60 -6.71
N ALA A 27 -5.19 -44.87 -7.57
CA ALA A 27 -4.26 -43.87 -8.08
C ALA A 27 -4.98 -42.79 -8.89
N ALA A 28 -5.90 -43.17 -9.78
CA ALA A 28 -6.68 -42.23 -10.58
C ALA A 28 -7.56 -41.32 -9.71
N VAL A 29 -8.28 -41.88 -8.73
CA VAL A 29 -9.10 -41.13 -7.78
C VAL A 29 -8.24 -40.20 -6.93
N THR A 30 -7.15 -40.71 -6.37
CA THR A 30 -6.23 -39.92 -5.52
C THR A 30 -5.57 -38.80 -6.32
N PHE A 31 -5.14 -39.06 -7.55
CA PHE A 31 -4.56 -38.05 -8.43
C PHE A 31 -5.56 -36.95 -8.76
N ARG A 32 -6.80 -37.31 -9.14
CA ARG A 32 -7.87 -36.34 -9.42
C ARG A 32 -8.20 -35.50 -8.18
N PHE A 33 -8.24 -36.13 -7.00
CA PHE A 33 -8.47 -35.46 -5.73
C PHE A 33 -7.32 -34.49 -5.36
N GLN A 34 -6.07 -34.94 -5.47
CA GLN A 34 -4.87 -34.13 -5.26
C GLN A 34 -4.85 -32.93 -6.22
N LEU A 35 -5.16 -33.13 -7.49
CA LEU A 35 -5.23 -32.06 -8.49
C LEU A 35 -6.31 -31.04 -8.13
N ALA A 36 -7.51 -31.50 -7.74
CA ALA A 36 -8.60 -30.63 -7.31
C ALA A 36 -8.22 -29.79 -6.07
N ILE A 37 -7.56 -30.38 -5.08
CA ILE A 37 -7.06 -29.67 -3.90
C ILE A 37 -6.02 -28.62 -4.29
N ARG A 38 -5.06 -28.96 -5.18
CA ARG A 38 -4.01 -28.03 -5.61
C ARG A 38 -4.61 -26.79 -6.30
N LEU A 39 -5.50 -26.99 -7.25
CA LEU A 39 -6.18 -25.89 -7.97
C LEU A 39 -6.97 -25.01 -7.01
N ARG A 40 -7.68 -25.62 -6.04
CA ARG A 40 -8.43 -24.86 -5.03
C ARG A 40 -7.53 -24.09 -4.08
N ASN A 41 -6.40 -24.67 -3.66
CA ASN A 41 -5.44 -24.01 -2.78
C ASN A 41 -4.74 -22.84 -3.48
N GLU A 42 -4.47 -22.95 -4.77
CA GLU A 42 -3.90 -21.87 -5.57
C GLU A 42 -4.89 -20.71 -5.69
N ALA A 43 -6.14 -20.99 -6.07
CA ALA A 43 -7.20 -19.99 -6.10
C ALA A 43 -7.42 -19.32 -4.73
N LEU A 44 -7.41 -20.09 -3.64
CA LEU A 44 -7.50 -19.55 -2.28
C LEU A 44 -6.34 -18.62 -1.95
N ARG A 45 -5.11 -18.97 -2.34
CA ARG A 45 -3.93 -18.13 -2.11
C ARG A 45 -4.01 -16.82 -2.89
N ASP A 46 -4.49 -16.86 -4.12
CA ASP A 46 -4.58 -15.67 -4.94
C ASP A 46 -5.68 -14.73 -4.44
N THR A 47 -6.86 -15.26 -4.09
CA THR A 47 -7.89 -14.47 -3.39
C THR A 47 -7.37 -13.91 -2.07
N GLN A 48 -6.60 -14.68 -1.31
CA GLN A 48 -6.02 -14.20 -0.05
C GLN A 48 -5.02 -13.05 -0.29
N LYS A 49 -4.20 -13.13 -1.34
CA LYS A 49 -3.29 -12.03 -1.73
C LYS A 49 -4.05 -10.79 -2.15
N GLU A 50 -5.09 -10.94 -2.97
CA GLU A 50 -5.94 -9.82 -3.40
C GLU A 50 -6.62 -9.14 -2.21
N LEU A 51 -7.18 -9.94 -1.29
CA LEU A 51 -7.77 -9.42 -0.05
C LEU A 51 -6.72 -8.70 0.80
N GLN A 52 -5.54 -9.30 0.99
CA GLN A 52 -4.45 -8.66 1.73
C GLN A 52 -4.01 -7.37 1.07
N TYR A 53 -3.93 -7.32 -0.26
CA TYR A 53 -3.59 -6.13 -1.00
C TYR A 53 -4.63 -5.03 -0.78
N ALA A 54 -5.92 -5.34 -0.95
CA ALA A 54 -7.03 -4.41 -0.78
C ALA A 54 -7.21 -3.90 0.66
N LEU A 55 -6.82 -4.71 1.65
CA LEU A 55 -6.77 -4.31 3.06
C LEU A 55 -5.61 -3.38 3.38
N ARG A 56 -4.52 -3.45 2.61
CA ARG A 56 -3.30 -2.65 2.85
C ARG A 56 -3.25 -1.39 2.01
N HIS A 57 -3.89 -1.37 0.84
CA HIS A 57 -3.84 -0.26 -0.11
C HIS A 57 -5.19 0.45 -0.24
N ASP A 58 -5.13 1.77 -0.45
CA ASP A 58 -6.27 2.60 -0.76
C ASP A 58 -6.72 2.37 -2.21
N PRO A 59 -8.01 2.12 -2.48
CA PRO A 59 -8.48 1.78 -3.82
C PRO A 59 -8.45 2.95 -4.80
N VAL A 60 -8.33 4.20 -4.31
CA VAL A 60 -8.27 5.38 -5.18
C VAL A 60 -6.83 5.69 -5.54
N THR A 61 -5.93 5.74 -4.56
CA THR A 61 -4.56 6.22 -4.77
C THR A 61 -3.54 5.10 -4.96
N ASP A 62 -3.89 3.85 -4.67
CA ASP A 62 -2.99 2.69 -4.63
C ASP A 62 -1.82 2.86 -3.63
N THR A 63 -1.92 3.83 -2.72
CA THR A 63 -0.99 4.03 -1.60
C THR A 63 -1.39 3.15 -0.43
N LEU A 64 -0.57 3.06 0.61
CA LEU A 64 -0.99 2.39 1.85
C LEU A 64 -2.24 3.05 2.45
N ARG A 65 -3.06 2.26 3.13
CA ARG A 65 -4.10 2.78 4.02
C ARG A 65 -3.48 3.30 5.30
N ALA A 66 -4.18 4.20 5.97
CA ALA A 66 -3.77 4.76 7.26
C ALA A 66 -3.35 3.67 8.27
N SER A 67 -4.16 2.63 8.47
CA SER A 67 -3.87 1.55 9.43
C SER A 67 -2.56 0.83 9.13
N GLU A 68 -2.29 0.52 7.86
CA GLU A 68 -1.06 -0.16 7.45
C GLU A 68 0.16 0.75 7.56
N PHE A 69 -0.01 2.04 7.32
CA PHE A 69 1.04 3.02 7.49
C PHE A 69 1.45 3.17 8.94
N VAL A 70 0.49 3.27 9.87
CA VAL A 70 0.75 3.29 11.33
C VAL A 70 1.58 2.08 11.72
N ASN A 71 1.10 0.88 11.37
CA ASN A 71 1.80 -0.37 11.67
C ASN A 71 3.22 -0.39 11.11
N SER A 72 3.42 0.13 9.89
CA SER A 72 4.73 0.15 9.23
C SER A 72 5.70 1.13 9.89
N VAL A 73 5.21 2.30 10.32
CA VAL A 73 6.01 3.29 11.05
C VAL A 73 6.39 2.77 12.43
N GLU A 74 5.44 2.21 13.18
CA GLU A 74 5.68 1.61 14.49
C GLU A 74 6.69 0.46 14.41
N GLN A 75 6.55 -0.44 13.44
CA GLN A 75 7.54 -1.50 13.22
C GLN A 75 8.93 -0.94 12.87
N ALA A 76 9.02 0.16 12.14
CA ALA A 76 10.30 0.78 11.83
C ALA A 76 10.96 1.38 13.08
N ILE A 77 10.17 1.99 13.98
CA ILE A 77 10.62 2.49 15.28
C ILE A 77 11.10 1.33 16.16
N ASP A 78 10.31 0.26 16.27
CA ASP A 78 10.65 -0.89 17.11
C ASP A 78 11.89 -1.64 16.62
N ARG A 79 12.05 -1.82 15.31
CA ARG A 79 13.28 -2.40 14.74
C ARG A 79 14.51 -1.58 15.09
N ARG A 80 14.39 -0.25 15.08
CA ARG A 80 15.50 0.66 15.44
C ARG A 80 15.87 0.47 16.91
N ARG A 81 14.89 0.51 17.81
CA ARG A 81 15.07 0.28 19.26
C ARG A 81 15.83 -1.02 19.55
N VAL A 82 15.44 -2.12 18.89
CA VAL A 82 16.06 -3.44 19.10
C VAL A 82 17.48 -3.51 18.53
N SER A 83 17.72 -2.87 17.38
CA SER A 83 19.02 -2.93 16.70
C SER A 83 20.12 -2.13 17.40
N GLY A 84 19.78 -1.18 18.30
CA GLY A 84 20.74 -0.31 18.97
C GLY A 84 21.59 0.53 18.02
N ALA A 85 21.22 0.60 16.73
CA ALA A 85 21.97 1.30 15.71
C ALA A 85 21.76 2.81 15.84
N GLU A 86 22.85 3.57 15.81
CA GLU A 86 22.87 5.03 15.58
C GLU A 86 22.44 5.40 14.15
N ASN A 87 21.44 4.70 13.60
CA ASN A 87 20.90 5.07 12.30
C ASN A 87 20.20 6.43 12.43
N PRO A 88 20.32 7.30 11.42
CA PRO A 88 19.62 8.57 11.42
C PRO A 88 18.12 8.33 11.62
N ASP A 89 17.49 9.18 12.40
CA ASP A 89 16.05 9.17 12.61
C ASP A 89 15.31 9.24 11.28
N GLY A 90 14.11 8.67 11.27
CA GLY A 90 13.20 8.89 10.16
C GLY A 90 12.57 10.28 10.25
N VAL A 91 12.05 10.77 9.14
CA VAL A 91 11.16 11.94 9.12
C VAL A 91 9.80 11.48 8.64
N MET A 92 8.75 11.90 9.36
CA MET A 92 7.37 11.77 8.93
C MET A 92 6.93 13.10 8.35
N LEU A 93 6.33 13.07 7.15
CA LEU A 93 5.70 14.21 6.51
C LEU A 93 4.20 14.00 6.43
N VAL A 94 3.47 15.11 6.50
CA VAL A 94 2.06 15.16 6.14
C VAL A 94 1.89 16.16 5.00
N LEU A 95 1.20 15.73 3.96
CA LEU A 95 0.81 16.55 2.81
C LEU A 95 -0.71 16.70 2.81
N ASN A 96 -1.21 17.92 2.80
CA ASN A 96 -2.62 18.23 2.64
C ASN A 96 -2.86 19.05 1.37
N VAL A 97 -3.95 18.77 0.65
CA VAL A 97 -4.37 19.54 -0.52
C VAL A 97 -5.31 20.66 -0.08
N GLY A 98 -4.82 21.89 0.01
CA GLY A 98 -5.47 23.00 0.71
C GLY A 98 -6.87 23.37 0.16
N ASN A 99 -7.07 23.30 -1.16
CA ASN A 99 -8.34 23.61 -1.81
C ASN A 99 -9.11 22.37 -2.31
N PHE A 100 -8.85 21.19 -1.72
CA PHE A 100 -9.46 19.92 -2.14
C PHE A 100 -10.99 19.93 -2.10
N ASP A 101 -11.57 20.43 -1.02
CA ASP A 101 -13.03 20.49 -0.83
C ASP A 101 -13.72 21.38 -1.87
N GLU A 102 -13.11 22.51 -2.21
CA GLU A 102 -13.61 23.40 -3.25
C GLU A 102 -13.57 22.72 -4.62
N ILE A 103 -12.43 22.09 -4.93
CA ILE A 103 -12.23 21.31 -6.15
C ILE A 103 -13.25 20.18 -6.27
N SER A 104 -13.47 19.43 -5.19
CA SER A 104 -14.41 18.30 -5.14
C SER A 104 -15.85 18.77 -5.38
N ARG A 105 -16.25 19.90 -4.79
CA ARG A 105 -17.57 20.50 -5.04
C ARG A 105 -17.72 21.02 -6.47
N ARG A 106 -16.65 21.58 -7.06
CA ARG A 106 -16.69 22.22 -8.38
C ARG A 106 -16.63 21.23 -9.54
N TYR A 107 -15.75 20.23 -9.47
CA TYR A 107 -15.49 19.29 -10.56
C TYR A 107 -15.98 17.86 -10.28
N GLY A 108 -16.50 17.62 -9.08
CA GLY A 108 -17.05 16.34 -8.64
C GLY A 108 -16.01 15.44 -7.97
N PRO A 109 -16.47 14.46 -7.17
CA PRO A 109 -15.60 13.61 -6.36
C PRO A 109 -14.65 12.75 -7.20
N GLN A 110 -15.11 12.26 -8.36
CA GLN A 110 -14.28 11.45 -9.27
C GLN A 110 -13.10 12.25 -9.84
N TRP A 111 -13.29 13.54 -10.09
CA TRP A 111 -12.20 14.40 -10.56
C TRP A 111 -11.22 14.70 -9.42
N ALA A 112 -11.72 14.95 -8.20
CA ALA A 112 -10.88 15.13 -7.02
C ALA A 112 -10.04 13.88 -6.71
N ASP A 113 -10.59 12.68 -6.90
CA ASP A 113 -9.85 11.42 -6.83
C ASP A 113 -8.73 11.35 -7.87
N THR A 114 -8.99 11.79 -9.11
CA THR A 114 -7.99 11.86 -10.19
C THR A 114 -6.89 12.89 -9.89
N LEU A 115 -7.25 14.02 -9.29
CA LEU A 115 -6.29 15.00 -8.78
C LEU A 115 -5.37 14.34 -7.73
N LEU A 116 -5.95 13.66 -6.75
CA LEU A 116 -5.18 13.04 -5.68
C LEU A 116 -4.24 11.95 -6.22
N GLN A 117 -4.70 11.11 -7.15
CA GLN A 117 -3.85 10.15 -7.87
C GLN A 117 -2.67 10.83 -8.59
N SER A 118 -2.89 12.02 -9.14
CA SER A 118 -1.84 12.79 -9.82
C SER A 118 -0.81 13.33 -8.83
N ILE A 119 -1.27 13.86 -7.69
CA ILE A 119 -0.40 14.29 -6.59
C ILE A 119 0.41 13.11 -6.04
N VAL A 120 -0.22 11.95 -5.84
CA VAL A 120 0.47 10.73 -5.40
C VAL A 120 1.57 10.30 -6.36
N ARG A 121 1.33 10.38 -7.68
CA ARG A 121 2.38 10.13 -8.69
C ARG A 121 3.55 11.11 -8.57
N ILE A 122 3.26 12.39 -8.34
CA ILE A 122 4.30 13.42 -8.11
C ILE A 122 5.10 13.10 -6.84
N VAL A 123 4.42 12.73 -5.76
CA VAL A 123 5.06 12.31 -4.50
C VAL A 123 5.96 11.11 -4.76
N HIS A 124 5.47 10.00 -5.32
CA HIS A 124 6.29 8.82 -5.60
C HIS A 124 7.50 9.12 -6.49
N SER A 125 7.35 9.96 -7.51
CA SER A 125 8.47 10.36 -8.38
C SER A 125 9.53 11.20 -7.66
N SER A 126 9.22 11.70 -6.47
CA SER A 126 10.08 12.52 -5.62
C SER A 126 10.67 11.73 -4.45
N LEU A 127 10.33 10.45 -4.31
CA LEU A 127 10.77 9.57 -3.22
C LEU A 127 11.71 8.49 -3.73
N ARG A 128 12.48 7.89 -2.82
CA ARG A 128 13.35 6.75 -3.10
C ARG A 128 12.63 5.43 -2.79
N TYR A 129 13.21 4.34 -3.27
CA TYR A 129 12.77 3.00 -2.89
C TYR A 129 12.91 2.81 -1.38
N GLY A 130 11.84 2.33 -0.74
CA GLY A 130 11.77 2.10 0.71
C GLY A 130 11.09 3.22 1.50
N ASP A 131 10.86 4.39 0.90
CA ASP A 131 9.99 5.41 1.50
C ASP A 131 8.53 4.94 1.42
N LEU A 132 7.73 5.26 2.45
CA LEU A 132 6.33 4.84 2.53
C LEU A 132 5.41 6.02 2.23
N VAL A 133 4.34 5.76 1.50
CA VAL A 133 3.28 6.74 1.23
C VAL A 133 1.93 6.12 1.56
N ALA A 134 1.08 6.87 2.24
CA ALA A 134 -0.24 6.44 2.65
C ALA A 134 -1.28 7.54 2.50
N ARG A 135 -2.53 7.14 2.27
CA ARG A 135 -3.68 8.02 2.37
C ARG A 135 -4.20 7.99 3.81
N LEU A 136 -4.04 9.12 4.52
CA LEU A 136 -4.47 9.26 5.91
C LEU A 136 -5.91 9.76 6.03
N ALA A 137 -6.33 10.61 5.10
CA ALA A 137 -7.70 11.13 4.99
C ALA A 137 -8.07 11.37 3.52
N SER A 138 -9.22 12.01 3.26
CA SER A 138 -9.69 12.29 1.90
C SER A 138 -8.70 13.12 1.07
N ASP A 139 -8.04 14.08 1.69
CA ASP A 139 -7.16 15.11 1.11
C ASP A 139 -5.76 15.12 1.75
N GLU A 140 -5.47 14.15 2.63
CA GLU A 140 -4.26 14.08 3.44
C GLU A 140 -3.45 12.81 3.12
N LEU A 141 -2.18 13.00 2.81
CA LEU A 141 -1.20 11.94 2.59
C LEU A 141 -0.15 11.95 3.71
N GLY A 142 0.18 10.76 4.20
CA GLY A 142 1.29 10.52 5.11
C GLY A 142 2.48 9.97 4.34
N ILE A 143 3.67 10.51 4.61
CA ILE A 143 4.91 10.04 4.00
C ILE A 143 5.89 9.72 5.12
N TYR A 144 6.51 8.55 5.11
CA TYR A 144 7.58 8.22 6.03
C TYR A 144 8.87 8.01 5.27
N LEU A 145 9.92 8.72 5.72
CA LEU A 145 11.24 8.76 5.13
C LEU A 145 12.24 8.13 6.11
N PRO A 146 12.41 6.80 6.11
CA PRO A 146 13.33 6.14 7.04
C PRO A 146 14.75 6.63 6.82
N GLY A 147 15.51 6.91 7.89
CA GLY A 147 16.92 7.29 7.78
C GLY A 147 17.15 8.55 6.96
N THR A 148 16.29 9.55 7.12
CA THR A 148 16.35 10.81 6.37
C THR A 148 16.48 11.96 7.35
N THR A 149 17.46 12.83 7.13
CA THR A 149 17.64 14.03 7.95
C THR A 149 16.53 15.03 7.69
N THR A 150 16.25 15.92 8.65
CA THR A 150 15.27 17.00 8.50
C THR A 150 15.60 17.92 7.32
N GLU A 151 16.87 18.20 7.06
CA GLU A 151 17.32 18.98 5.91
C GLU A 151 16.99 18.30 4.57
N ASN A 152 17.27 16.99 4.45
CA ASN A 152 16.92 16.24 3.24
C ASN A 152 15.40 16.11 3.06
N ALA A 153 14.66 15.95 4.16
CA ALA A 153 13.20 15.92 4.13
C ALA A 153 12.62 17.27 3.67
N SER A 154 13.20 18.40 4.10
CA SER A 154 12.82 19.73 3.63
C SER A 154 13.06 19.88 2.11
N ASN A 155 14.21 19.42 1.61
CA ASN A 155 14.48 19.40 0.17
C ASN A 155 13.47 18.53 -0.63
N ILE A 156 13.00 17.43 -0.03
CA ILE A 156 11.94 16.59 -0.61
C ILE A 156 10.61 17.34 -0.64
N CYS A 157 10.24 18.03 0.45
CA CYS A 157 9.03 18.85 0.51
C CYS A 157 9.01 19.93 -0.57
N GLU A 158 10.09 20.70 -0.70
CA GLU A 158 10.22 21.75 -1.72
C GLU A 158 10.14 21.17 -3.13
N ARG A 159 10.78 20.03 -3.39
CA ARG A 159 10.67 19.35 -4.68
C ARG A 159 9.24 18.93 -5.00
N ILE A 160 8.51 18.38 -4.02
CA ILE A 160 7.11 17.98 -4.22
C ILE A 160 6.26 19.23 -4.50
N ARG A 161 6.41 20.29 -3.70
CA ARG A 161 5.68 21.55 -3.85
C ARG A 161 5.90 22.17 -5.23
N ALA A 162 7.15 22.30 -5.66
CA ALA A 162 7.49 22.82 -6.99
C ALA A 162 6.89 21.97 -8.12
N ARG A 163 6.98 20.64 -8.03
CA ARG A 163 6.41 19.75 -9.05
C ARG A 163 4.88 19.81 -9.11
N VAL A 164 4.20 19.94 -7.97
CA VAL A 164 2.75 20.14 -7.96
C VAL A 164 2.39 21.47 -8.62
N GLN A 165 3.12 22.54 -8.30
CA GLN A 165 2.92 23.86 -8.89
C GLN A 165 3.17 23.90 -10.40
N ASP A 166 4.19 23.18 -10.88
CA ASP A 166 4.51 23.07 -12.31
C ASP A 166 3.54 22.15 -13.08
N THR A 167 2.76 21.32 -12.37
CA THR A 167 1.82 20.40 -13.00
C THR A 167 0.55 21.15 -13.42
N THR A 168 0.22 21.06 -14.69
CA THR A 168 -1.03 21.60 -15.22
C THR A 168 -2.18 20.62 -14.99
N PHE A 169 -3.10 20.97 -14.10
CA PHE A 169 -4.33 20.21 -13.87
C PHE A 169 -5.47 20.73 -14.75
N THR A 170 -6.18 19.82 -15.44
CA THR A 170 -7.23 20.17 -16.41
C THR A 170 -8.56 19.49 -16.09
N ALA A 171 -9.68 20.22 -16.24
CA ALA A 171 -11.03 19.66 -16.13
C ALA A 171 -11.92 20.19 -17.28
N GLY A 172 -12.30 19.31 -18.21
CA GLY A 172 -13.14 19.69 -19.34
C GLY A 172 -12.49 20.78 -20.22
N GLN A 173 -13.10 21.97 -20.24
CA GLN A 173 -12.61 23.14 -20.99
C GLN A 173 -11.59 23.98 -20.19
N GLU A 174 -11.53 23.81 -18.87
CA GLU A 174 -10.63 24.56 -17.99
C GLU A 174 -9.23 23.91 -18.00
N ARG A 175 -8.27 24.65 -18.55
CA ARG A 175 -6.91 24.12 -18.82
C ARG A 175 -5.92 24.35 -17.70
N GLN A 176 -6.27 25.09 -16.65
CA GLN A 176 -5.36 25.36 -15.54
C GLN A 176 -6.15 25.54 -14.25
N ILE A 177 -6.20 24.48 -13.44
CA ILE A 177 -6.76 24.50 -12.10
C ILE A 177 -5.63 24.77 -11.12
N SER A 178 -5.78 25.83 -10.33
CA SER A 178 -4.85 26.11 -9.23
C SER A 178 -5.00 25.06 -8.15
N VAL A 179 -3.90 24.40 -7.78
CA VAL A 179 -3.85 23.38 -6.72
C VAL A 179 -2.80 23.81 -5.72
N THR A 180 -3.21 23.96 -4.46
CA THR A 180 -2.29 24.32 -3.37
C THR A 180 -2.05 23.09 -2.51
N VAL A 181 -0.77 22.82 -2.19
CA VAL A 181 -0.38 21.76 -1.26
C VAL A 181 0.38 22.33 -0.07
N ARG A 182 0.06 21.81 1.11
CA ARG A 182 0.73 22.14 2.37
C ARG A 182 1.48 20.91 2.84
N LEU A 183 2.75 21.08 3.16
CA LEU A 183 3.63 19.98 3.56
C LEU A 183 4.33 20.36 4.85
N GLY A 184 4.25 19.49 5.85
CA GLY A 184 4.93 19.67 7.12
C GLY A 184 5.61 18.38 7.54
N GLY A 185 6.74 18.49 8.24
CA GLY A 185 7.53 17.35 8.67
C GLY A 185 7.77 17.32 10.16
N THR A 186 8.05 16.13 10.70
CA THR A 186 8.56 15.95 12.05
C THR A 186 9.54 14.79 12.12
N ARG A 187 10.51 14.90 13.03
CA ARG A 187 11.45 13.80 13.32
C ARG A 187 10.70 12.67 14.02
N VAL A 188 11.00 11.44 13.63
CA VAL A 188 10.44 10.22 14.23
C VAL A 188 11.41 9.68 15.27
N GLU A 189 11.19 10.10 16.50
CA GLU A 189 11.93 9.67 17.68
C GLU A 189 11.48 8.30 18.19
N ASP A 190 12.33 7.67 18.99
CA ASP A 190 12.12 6.31 19.43
C ASP A 190 10.89 6.13 20.32
N GLN A 191 10.39 7.14 21.04
CA GLN A 191 9.18 7.03 21.89
C GLN A 191 7.95 7.71 21.31
N ALA A 192 7.95 8.01 20.01
CA ALA A 192 6.88 8.80 19.43
C ALA A 192 5.63 7.96 19.14
N ASP A 193 4.50 8.41 19.67
CA ASP A 193 3.17 7.93 19.28
C ASP A 193 2.81 8.46 17.89
N PHE A 194 2.18 7.63 17.06
CA PHE A 194 1.85 7.99 15.68
C PHE A 194 0.95 9.23 15.60
N GLN A 195 -0.03 9.32 16.50
CA GLN A 195 -0.94 10.46 16.50
C GLN A 195 -0.19 11.75 16.86
N ALA A 196 0.69 11.70 17.85
CA ALA A 196 1.56 12.84 18.19
C ALA A 196 2.47 13.26 17.02
N LEU A 197 3.04 12.29 16.28
CA LEU A 197 3.84 12.57 15.07
C LEU A 197 3.01 13.26 13.98
N ARG A 198 1.81 12.75 13.70
CA ARG A 198 0.90 13.32 12.71
C ARG A 198 0.50 14.74 13.09
N GLU A 199 0.14 14.98 14.35
CA GLU A 199 -0.20 16.31 14.86
C GLU A 199 0.98 17.28 14.77
N ALA A 200 2.20 16.85 15.11
CA ALA A 200 3.39 17.67 14.98
C ALA A 200 3.69 18.05 13.52
N ALA A 201 3.61 17.09 12.59
CA ALA A 201 3.80 17.35 11.16
C ALA A 201 2.73 18.30 10.61
N ASN A 202 1.46 18.14 11.01
CA ASN A 202 0.38 19.05 10.61
C ASN A 202 0.59 20.48 11.14
N ARG A 203 1.04 20.63 12.40
CA ARG A 203 1.39 21.95 12.95
C ARG A 203 2.51 22.62 12.16
N ALA A 204 3.53 21.86 11.76
CA ALA A 204 4.61 22.38 10.92
C ALA A 204 4.10 22.84 9.54
N ALA A 205 3.16 22.11 8.94
CA ALA A 205 2.55 22.48 7.66
C ALA A 205 1.76 23.80 7.74
N LEU A 206 1.03 24.00 8.84
CA LEU A 206 0.25 25.21 9.09
C LEU A 206 1.14 26.43 9.35
N ALA A 207 2.20 26.27 10.16
CA ALA A 207 3.13 27.35 10.46
C ALA A 207 3.83 27.89 9.21
N GLU A 208 4.12 27.02 8.23
CA GLU A 208 4.72 27.44 6.97
C GLU A 208 3.75 28.21 6.07
N GLU A 209 2.46 27.87 6.09
CA GLU A 209 1.41 28.59 5.37
C GLU A 209 1.22 30.01 5.91
N GLU A 210 1.25 30.17 7.24
CA GLU A 210 1.07 31.48 7.89
C GLU A 210 2.28 32.41 7.72
N ALA A 211 3.48 31.87 7.54
CA ALA A 211 4.72 32.65 7.53
C ALA A 211 5.28 33.01 6.14
N GLY A 212 4.87 32.32 5.07
CA GLY A 212 5.59 32.37 3.80
C GLY A 212 6.95 31.63 3.87
N PRO A 213 7.74 31.59 2.77
CA PRO A 213 8.85 30.63 2.63
C PRO A 213 10.06 30.95 3.54
N PRO A 214 10.85 29.95 3.98
CA PRO A 214 10.49 28.78 4.77
C PRO A 214 10.92 28.95 6.25
N LEU A 215 10.00 28.65 7.17
CA LEU A 215 10.22 28.59 8.63
C LEU A 215 10.74 27.23 9.14
N PHE A 216 11.06 26.30 8.24
CA PHE A 216 11.44 24.92 8.54
C PHE A 216 12.68 24.75 9.43
N ARG A 217 13.44 25.82 9.76
CA ARG A 217 14.64 25.74 10.61
C ARG A 217 14.36 25.92 12.10
N GLU A 218 13.30 26.62 12.47
CA GLU A 218 13.09 27.04 13.88
C GLU A 218 12.20 26.08 14.68
N LEU A 219 11.42 25.21 14.02
CA LEU A 219 10.52 24.28 14.70
C LEU A 219 11.19 22.96 15.12
N PHE A 220 12.49 22.78 14.85
CA PHE A 220 13.23 21.54 15.13
C PHE A 220 14.48 21.76 16.00
N SER A 221 14.56 22.90 16.69
CA SER A 221 15.59 23.18 17.72
C SER A 221 15.09 22.85 19.12
#